data_AF-A0AAW1NDN7-F1
#
_entry.id   AF-A0AAW1NDN7-F1
#
_cell.length_a   1.000
_cell.length_b   1.000
_cell.length_c   1.000
_cell.angle_alpha   90.00
_cell.angle_beta   90.00
_cell.angle_gamma   90.00
#
_symmetry.space_group_name_H-M   'P 1'
#
loop_
_entity.id
_entity.type
_entity.pdbx_description
1 polymer ?
#
loop_
_entity_poly.entity_id
_entity_poly.type
_entity_poly.pdbx_seq_one_letter_code
_entity_poly.pdbx_strand_id
1 'polypeptide(L)'
;MSIAYSLIACLASIRKGVSQRRHNQPVEYGVRSNTTAGIIFDTFNGLGTIAFAFAGHSVVLEIQATIPSSLEKPSKKPMWKGAVVAYILVAMCYLSVAVAGYWAFGRTVEDDVLVSLERPPWIISAANFMVFIHVVGSYQVFAMPMYDMIESYLLQKWNCTPGVILRLIARSTYVALTAIVGICVPFFGGLLGFFGGLAFASTSYFLPCIMWLIMHQPKIWSFHWTSCWICIIIGAVITVVAPIGGLREIVISAKTYKMFS
;
A
#
# COMPACT_ATOMS: atom_id res chain seq x y z
N MET A 1 -3.15 5.67 -5.43
CA MET A 1 -2.05 6.10 -6.32
C MET A 1 -2.48 7.27 -7.16
N SER A 2 -1.66 8.31 -7.20
CA SER A 2 -1.91 9.49 -8.03
C SER A 2 -1.67 9.15 -9.51
N ILE A 3 -2.69 9.32 -10.35
CA ILE A 3 -2.59 9.10 -11.80
C ILE A 3 -1.51 10.01 -12.40
N ALA A 4 -1.49 11.28 -12.00
CA ALA A 4 -0.49 12.24 -12.44
C ALA A 4 0.93 11.82 -12.07
N TYR A 5 1.17 11.38 -10.82
CA TYR A 5 2.45 10.83 -10.42
C TYR A 5 2.84 9.61 -11.27
N SER A 6 1.93 8.65 -11.43
CA SER A 6 2.22 7.42 -12.19
C SER A 6 2.57 7.71 -13.64
N LEU A 7 1.89 8.69 -14.26
CA LEU A 7 2.16 9.13 -15.61
C LEU A 7 3.53 9.79 -15.72
N ILE A 8 3.85 10.71 -14.80
CA ILE A 8 5.15 11.39 -14.78
C ILE A 8 6.27 10.38 -14.55
N ALA A 9 6.14 9.50 -13.54
CA ALA A 9 7.12 8.47 -13.22
C ALA A 9 7.36 7.52 -14.39
N CYS A 10 6.28 7.05 -15.05
CA CYS A 10 6.36 6.18 -16.22
C CYS A 10 7.06 6.88 -17.40
N LEU A 11 6.60 8.07 -17.80
CA LEU A 11 7.17 8.80 -18.94
C LEU A 11 8.62 9.23 -18.69
N ALA A 12 8.94 9.66 -17.47
CA ALA A 12 10.30 10.04 -17.10
C ALA A 12 11.24 8.83 -17.11
N SER A 13 10.79 7.68 -16.59
CA SER A 13 11.55 6.43 -16.63
C SER A 13 11.80 5.97 -18.08
N ILE A 14 10.77 5.98 -18.93
CA ILE A 14 10.91 5.64 -20.36
C ILE A 14 11.94 6.57 -21.02
N ARG A 15 11.82 7.89 -20.81
CA ARG A 15 12.75 8.85 -21.40
C ARG A 15 14.18 8.64 -20.92
N LYS A 16 14.39 8.35 -19.64
CA LYS A 16 15.70 8.03 -19.07
C LYS A 16 16.28 6.75 -19.67
N GLY A 17 15.50 5.67 -19.74
CA GLY A 17 15.93 4.41 -20.34
C GLY A 17 16.29 4.54 -21.82
N VAL A 18 15.51 5.29 -22.60
CA VAL A 18 15.84 5.61 -24.01
C VAL A 18 17.14 6.41 -24.10
N SER A 19 17.33 7.41 -23.24
CA SER A 19 18.55 8.21 -23.20
C SER A 19 19.80 7.37 -22.86
N GLN A 20 19.70 6.47 -21.88
CA GLN A 20 20.79 5.59 -21.48
C GLN A 20 21.20 4.64 -22.61
N ARG A 21 20.22 4.03 -23.30
CA ARG A 21 20.49 3.20 -24.48
C ARG A 21 21.13 3.99 -25.61
N ARG A 22 20.68 5.22 -25.85
CA ARG A 22 21.28 6.11 -26.87
C ARG A 22 22.75 6.44 -26.57
N HIS A 23 23.13 6.52 -25.30
CA HIS A 23 24.49 6.79 -24.85
C HIS A 23 25.30 5.52 -24.51
N ASN A 24 24.82 4.33 -24.90
CA ASN A 24 25.45 3.03 -24.61
C ASN A 24 25.80 2.82 -23.12
N GLN A 25 24.98 3.37 -22.21
CA GLN A 25 25.13 3.08 -20.79
C GLN A 25 24.49 1.71 -20.50
N PRO A 26 25.25 0.71 -20.03
CA PRO A 26 24.70 -0.61 -19.73
C PRO A 26 23.78 -0.54 -18.51
N VAL A 27 22.63 -1.20 -18.60
CA VAL A 27 21.70 -1.40 -17.48
C VAL A 27 21.75 -2.87 -17.10
N GLU A 28 22.11 -3.14 -15.84
CA GLU A 28 22.13 -4.50 -15.31
C GLU A 28 20.73 -4.93 -14.89
N TYR A 29 20.23 -5.99 -15.51
CA TYR A 29 18.98 -6.63 -15.10
C TYR A 29 19.26 -7.82 -14.18
N GLY A 30 18.39 -8.02 -13.21
CA GLY A 30 18.53 -9.05 -12.20
C GLY A 30 17.86 -8.66 -10.88
N VAL A 31 18.07 -9.50 -9.87
CA VAL A 31 17.67 -9.25 -8.49
C VAL A 31 18.72 -8.43 -7.75
N ARG A 32 18.29 -7.67 -6.73
CA ARG A 32 19.18 -6.77 -5.98
C ARG A 32 20.22 -7.57 -5.20
N SER A 33 19.81 -8.58 -4.42
CA SER A 33 20.70 -9.46 -3.65
C SER A 33 21.49 -10.47 -4.49
N ASN A 34 22.76 -10.69 -4.11
CA ASN A 34 23.64 -11.69 -4.73
C ASN A 34 23.70 -13.04 -4.00
N THR A 35 23.19 -13.12 -2.77
CA THR A 35 23.17 -14.36 -1.97
C THR A 35 21.80 -15.03 -2.05
N THR A 36 21.75 -16.36 -1.99
CA THR A 36 20.49 -17.12 -1.99
C THR A 36 19.55 -16.67 -0.88
N ALA A 37 20.08 -16.49 0.34
CA ALA A 37 19.29 -15.99 1.46
C ALA A 37 18.73 -14.59 1.20
N GLY A 38 19.55 -13.67 0.68
CA GLY A 38 19.12 -12.32 0.32
C GLY A 38 17.98 -12.33 -0.71
N ILE A 39 18.12 -13.14 -1.77
CA ILE A 39 17.08 -13.27 -2.81
C ILE A 39 15.75 -13.76 -2.22
N ILE A 40 15.80 -14.74 -1.30
CA ILE A 40 14.59 -15.25 -0.63
C ILE A 40 13.92 -14.15 0.18
N PHE A 41 14.68 -13.40 0.98
CA PHE A 41 14.12 -12.32 1.79
C PHE A 41 13.60 -11.15 0.95
N ASP A 42 14.29 -10.78 -0.12
CA ASP A 42 13.84 -9.75 -1.07
C ASP A 42 12.53 -10.19 -1.74
N THR A 43 12.41 -11.48 -2.07
CA THR A 43 11.17 -12.07 -2.62
C THR A 43 10.02 -12.00 -1.61
N PHE A 44 10.29 -12.38 -0.36
CA PHE A 44 9.30 -12.27 0.72
C PHE A 44 8.84 -10.83 0.93
N ASN A 45 9.77 -9.88 0.96
CA ASN A 45 9.44 -8.46 1.06
C ASN A 45 8.56 -8.01 -0.13
N GLY A 46 8.93 -8.42 -1.34
CA GLY A 46 8.18 -8.13 -2.57
C GLY A 46 6.74 -8.65 -2.55
N LEU A 47 6.50 -9.86 -2.02
CA LEU A 47 5.14 -10.39 -1.84
C LEU A 47 4.30 -9.48 -0.93
N GLY A 48 4.89 -9.00 0.16
CA GLY A 48 4.24 -8.04 1.05
C GLY A 48 3.95 -6.71 0.36
N THR A 49 4.92 -6.17 -0.40
CA THR A 49 4.75 -4.92 -1.15
C THR A 49 3.61 -5.01 -2.16
N ILE A 50 3.46 -6.15 -2.86
CA ILE A 50 2.33 -6.40 -3.75
C ILE A 50 1.01 -6.43 -2.96
N ALA A 51 0.97 -7.13 -1.83
CA ALA A 51 -0.23 -7.17 -0.98
C ALA A 51 -0.62 -5.77 -0.46
N PHE A 52 0.37 -4.96 -0.07
CA PHE A 52 0.15 -3.57 0.35
C PHE A 52 -0.41 -2.72 -0.81
N ALA A 53 0.12 -2.89 -2.02
CA ALA A 53 -0.26 -2.08 -3.18
C ALA A 53 -1.78 -2.15 -3.48
N PHE A 54 -2.42 -3.27 -3.16
CA PHE A 54 -3.85 -3.53 -3.37
C PHE A 54 -4.71 -3.46 -2.09
N ALA A 55 -4.23 -2.80 -1.04
CA ALA A 55 -4.89 -2.71 0.27
C ALA A 55 -6.12 -1.77 0.34
N GLY A 56 -6.89 -1.63 -0.74
CA GLY A 56 -8.04 -0.71 -0.80
C GLY A 56 -9.26 -1.14 0.02
N HIS A 57 -9.30 -2.39 0.50
CA HIS A 57 -10.41 -2.97 1.25
C HIS A 57 -10.65 -2.30 2.61
N SER A 58 -9.64 -1.70 3.22
CA SER A 58 -9.77 -1.07 4.55
C SER A 58 -10.64 0.19 4.56
N VAL A 59 -10.95 0.76 3.40
CA VAL A 59 -11.81 1.95 3.25
C VAL A 59 -13.11 1.65 2.51
N VAL A 60 -13.39 0.37 2.22
CA VAL A 60 -14.57 -0.03 1.44
C VAL A 60 -15.85 0.30 2.17
N LEU A 61 -15.91 0.14 3.49
CA LEU A 61 -17.14 0.41 4.25
C LEU A 61 -17.43 1.91 4.31
N GLU A 62 -16.40 2.73 4.43
CA GLU A 62 -16.45 4.18 4.48
C GLU A 62 -16.91 4.74 3.14
N ILE A 63 -16.36 4.23 2.03
CA ILE A 63 -16.83 4.58 0.69
C ILE A 63 -18.28 4.10 0.49
N GLN A 64 -18.61 2.88 0.92
CA GLN A 64 -19.96 2.33 0.74
C GLN A 64 -21.01 3.12 1.52
N ALA A 65 -20.65 3.63 2.70
CA ALA A 65 -21.53 4.45 3.54
C ALA A 65 -21.90 5.79 2.86
N THR A 66 -21.08 6.30 1.94
CA THR A 66 -21.38 7.52 1.18
C THR A 66 -22.28 7.29 -0.03
N ILE A 67 -22.49 6.04 -0.45
CA ILE A 67 -23.30 5.70 -1.61
C ILE A 67 -24.76 5.52 -1.14
N PRO A 68 -25.74 6.24 -1.75
CA PRO A 68 -27.14 6.06 -1.44
C PRO A 68 -27.56 4.58 -1.56
N SER A 69 -28.23 4.07 -0.54
CA SER A 69 -28.71 2.68 -0.50
C SER A 69 -30.18 2.65 -0.12
N SER A 70 -31.00 1.98 -0.92
CA SER A 70 -32.40 1.68 -0.61
C SER A 70 -32.68 0.17 -0.77
N LEU A 71 -33.83 -0.30 -0.28
CA LEU A 71 -34.24 -1.70 -0.44
C LEU A 71 -34.32 -2.12 -1.93
N GLU A 72 -34.77 -1.20 -2.78
CA GLU A 72 -34.88 -1.43 -4.24
C GLU A 72 -33.52 -1.31 -4.96
N LYS A 73 -32.64 -0.42 -4.47
CA LYS A 73 -31.35 -0.12 -5.08
C LYS A 73 -30.23 -0.22 -4.03
N PRO A 74 -29.77 -1.45 -3.72
CA PRO A 74 -28.72 -1.65 -2.73
C PRO A 74 -27.37 -1.11 -3.22
N SER A 75 -26.60 -0.47 -2.33
CA SER A 75 -25.28 0.11 -2.64
C SER A 75 -24.25 -0.90 -3.14
N LYS A 76 -24.48 -2.21 -2.94
CA LYS A 76 -23.59 -3.28 -3.42
C LYS A 76 -23.29 -3.24 -4.92
N LYS A 77 -24.30 -2.91 -5.75
CA LYS A 77 -24.16 -2.89 -7.22
C LYS A 77 -23.26 -1.73 -7.70
N PRO A 78 -23.53 -0.46 -7.32
CA PRO A 78 -22.63 0.64 -7.68
C PRO A 78 -21.24 0.48 -7.04
N MET A 79 -21.15 0.00 -5.80
CA MET A 79 -19.87 -0.27 -5.14
C MET A 79 -19.02 -1.28 -5.94
N TRP A 80 -19.61 -2.41 -6.35
CA TRP A 80 -18.89 -3.41 -7.15
C TRP A 80 -18.37 -2.84 -8.48
N LYS A 81 -19.19 -2.06 -9.20
CA LYS A 81 -18.76 -1.41 -10.44
C LYS A 81 -17.61 -0.44 -10.20
N GLY A 82 -17.70 0.38 -9.15
CA GLY A 82 -16.65 1.30 -8.74
C GLY A 82 -15.35 0.58 -8.40
N ALA A 83 -15.43 -0.50 -7.62
CA ALA A 83 -14.28 -1.33 -7.27
C ALA A 83 -13.62 -1.92 -8.52
N VAL A 84 -14.37 -2.54 -9.44
CA VAL A 84 -13.80 -3.11 -10.66
C VAL A 84 -13.03 -2.06 -11.48
N VAL A 85 -13.64 -0.90 -11.72
CA VAL A 85 -12.98 0.19 -12.46
C VAL A 85 -11.74 0.69 -11.72
N ALA A 86 -11.83 0.88 -10.41
CA ALA A 86 -10.72 1.34 -9.59
C ALA A 86 -9.53 0.36 -9.64
N TYR A 87 -9.77 -0.96 -9.49
CA TYR A 87 -8.70 -1.96 -9.54
C TYR A 87 -8.06 -2.08 -10.93
N ILE A 88 -8.83 -1.93 -12.01
CA ILE A 88 -8.29 -1.88 -13.38
C ILE A 88 -7.37 -0.66 -13.54
N LEU A 89 -7.82 0.53 -13.13
CA LEU A 89 -7.01 1.75 -13.18
C LEU A 89 -5.74 1.64 -12.34
N VAL A 90 -5.85 1.10 -11.12
CA VAL A 90 -4.72 0.87 -10.21
C VAL A 90 -3.72 -0.11 -10.82
N ALA A 91 -4.19 -1.23 -11.38
CA ALA A 91 -3.31 -2.21 -12.04
C ALA A 91 -2.57 -1.59 -13.24
N MET A 92 -3.25 -0.80 -14.07
CA MET A 92 -2.59 -0.08 -15.18
C MET A 92 -1.51 0.90 -14.68
N CYS A 93 -1.80 1.66 -13.63
CA CYS A 93 -0.82 2.59 -13.06
C CYS A 93 0.38 1.85 -12.45
N TYR A 94 0.15 0.79 -11.69
CA TYR A 94 1.23 0.01 -11.08
C TYR A 94 2.10 -0.71 -12.10
N LEU A 95 1.48 -1.44 -13.03
CA LEU A 95 2.23 -2.21 -14.01
C LEU A 95 3.00 -1.28 -14.95
N SER A 96 2.44 -0.14 -15.35
CA SER A 96 3.16 0.81 -16.21
C SER A 96 4.39 1.38 -15.51
N VAL A 97 4.28 1.81 -14.26
CA VAL A 97 5.43 2.34 -13.49
C VAL A 97 6.44 1.24 -13.18
N ALA A 98 6.00 0.05 -12.78
CA ALA A 98 6.89 -1.07 -12.47
C ALA A 98 7.68 -1.53 -13.70
N VAL A 99 7.01 -1.70 -14.84
CA VAL A 99 7.66 -2.11 -16.09
C VAL A 99 8.59 -1.01 -16.61
N ALA A 100 8.13 0.24 -16.67
CA ALA A 100 8.94 1.36 -17.17
C ALA A 100 10.17 1.62 -16.26
N GLY A 101 9.96 1.61 -14.94
CA GLY A 101 11.01 1.81 -13.95
C GLY A 101 12.04 0.69 -13.99
N TYR A 102 11.63 -0.58 -13.93
CA TYR A 102 12.56 -1.70 -14.00
C TYR A 102 13.27 -1.78 -15.35
N TRP A 103 12.59 -1.45 -16.45
CA TRP A 103 13.22 -1.39 -17.77
C TRP A 103 14.32 -0.32 -17.85
N ALA A 104 14.10 0.84 -17.24
CA ALA A 104 15.06 1.95 -17.24
C ALA A 104 16.22 1.75 -16.27
N PHE A 105 15.96 1.26 -15.06
CA PHE A 105 16.95 1.23 -13.97
C PHE A 105 17.44 -0.17 -13.61
N GLY A 106 16.77 -1.24 -14.06
CA GLY A 106 17.17 -2.62 -13.77
C GLY A 106 17.24 -2.91 -12.27
N ARG A 107 18.30 -3.60 -11.84
CA ARG A 107 18.51 -3.99 -10.44
C ARG A 107 18.75 -2.84 -9.47
N THR A 108 19.07 -1.64 -9.98
CA THR A 108 19.37 -0.44 -9.17
C THR A 108 18.16 0.48 -9.03
N VAL A 109 16.96 0.05 -9.46
CA VAL A 109 15.74 0.78 -9.15
C VAL A 109 15.57 0.89 -7.64
N GLU A 110 15.20 2.06 -7.14
CA GLU A 110 14.93 2.33 -5.74
C GLU A 110 13.45 2.04 -5.43
N ASP A 111 13.11 1.93 -4.14
CA ASP A 111 11.73 1.66 -3.71
C ASP A 111 10.76 2.79 -4.12
N ASP A 112 11.26 4.03 -4.16
CA ASP A 112 10.61 5.14 -4.87
C ASP A 112 11.37 5.42 -6.17
N VAL A 113 10.70 5.14 -7.29
CA VAL A 113 11.26 5.31 -8.65
C VAL A 113 11.68 6.75 -8.95
N LEU A 114 11.10 7.76 -8.26
CA LEU A 114 11.53 9.15 -8.44
C LEU A 114 12.94 9.41 -7.91
N VAL A 115 13.35 8.68 -6.87
CA VAL A 115 14.72 8.75 -6.34
C VAL A 115 15.69 8.23 -7.39
N SER A 116 15.34 7.16 -8.13
CA SER A 116 16.16 6.61 -9.22
C SER A 116 16.33 7.55 -10.43
N LEU A 117 15.43 8.52 -10.62
CA LEU A 117 15.47 9.38 -11.80
C LEU A 117 16.65 10.38 -11.78
N GLU A 118 16.98 10.89 -10.59
CA GLU A 118 18.02 11.89 -10.24
C GLU A 118 17.88 13.27 -10.93
N ARG A 119 17.46 13.34 -12.20
CA ARG A 119 17.31 14.56 -13.01
C ARG A 119 16.20 14.43 -14.07
N PRO A 120 15.60 15.55 -14.51
CA PRO A 120 15.78 16.92 -14.01
C PRO A 120 14.97 17.18 -12.72
N PRO A 121 15.46 18.03 -11.80
CA PRO A 121 14.82 18.25 -10.49
C PRO A 121 13.37 18.72 -10.56
N TRP A 122 13.01 19.56 -11.54
CA TRP A 122 11.65 20.11 -11.64
C TRP A 122 10.58 19.03 -11.88
N ILE A 123 10.91 17.96 -12.62
CA ILE A 123 9.99 16.84 -12.87
C ILE A 123 9.77 16.05 -11.58
N ILE A 124 10.85 15.81 -10.84
CA ILE A 124 10.82 15.11 -9.54
C ILE A 124 10.00 15.93 -8.54
N SER A 125 10.23 17.24 -8.45
CA SER A 125 9.46 18.13 -7.58
C SER A 125 7.98 18.17 -7.96
N ALA A 126 7.65 18.24 -9.25
CA ALA A 126 6.26 18.21 -9.72
C ALA A 126 5.56 16.88 -9.37
N ALA A 127 6.24 15.75 -9.58
CA ALA A 127 5.70 14.44 -9.24
C ALA A 127 5.51 14.27 -7.72
N ASN A 128 6.49 14.69 -6.91
CA ASN A 128 6.38 14.69 -5.45
C ASN A 128 5.23 15.58 -4.95
N PHE A 129 5.03 16.75 -5.57
CA PHE A 129 3.89 17.61 -5.22
C PHE A 129 2.54 16.97 -5.54
N MET A 130 2.44 16.24 -6.65
CA MET A 130 1.23 15.48 -7.00
C MET A 130 0.96 14.31 -6.04
N VAL A 131 2.01 13.64 -5.55
CA VAL A 131 1.90 12.63 -4.49
C VAL A 131 1.44 13.28 -3.20
N PHE A 132 2.04 14.42 -2.82
CA PHE A 132 1.65 15.15 -1.62
C PHE A 132 0.15 15.49 -1.60
N ILE A 133 -0.37 16.10 -2.67
CA ILE A 133 -1.81 16.43 -2.77
C ILE A 133 -2.67 15.17 -2.61
N HIS A 134 -2.30 14.09 -3.32
CA HIS A 134 -3.01 12.82 -3.24
C HIS A 134 -3.01 12.22 -1.82
N VAL A 135 -1.84 12.19 -1.17
CA VAL A 135 -1.66 11.59 0.15
C VAL A 135 -2.39 12.39 1.23
N VAL A 136 -2.39 13.73 1.14
CA VAL A 136 -3.18 14.59 2.04
C VAL A 136 -4.65 14.21 1.98
N GLY A 137 -5.20 14.04 0.77
CA GLY A 137 -6.59 13.62 0.58
C GLY A 137 -6.86 12.19 1.09
N SER A 138 -6.01 11.23 0.72
CA SER A 138 -6.21 9.83 1.15
C SER A 138 -6.06 9.68 2.66
N TYR A 139 -5.12 10.40 3.29
CA TYR A 139 -4.92 10.33 4.73
C TYR A 139 -6.20 10.65 5.50
N GLN A 140 -7.00 11.64 5.06
CA GLN A 140 -8.26 11.97 5.71
C GLN A 140 -9.27 10.81 5.67
N VAL A 141 -9.35 10.10 4.53
CA VAL A 141 -10.26 8.95 4.38
C VAL A 141 -9.79 7.77 5.24
N PHE A 142 -8.50 7.45 5.21
CA PHE A 142 -7.93 6.34 5.98
C PHE A 142 -7.90 6.61 7.50
N ALA A 143 -7.78 7.87 7.92
CA ALA A 143 -7.77 8.24 9.33
C ALA A 143 -9.17 8.29 9.95
N MET A 144 -10.24 8.40 9.15
CA MET A 144 -11.61 8.54 9.66
C MET A 144 -12.02 7.42 10.64
N PRO A 145 -11.81 6.12 10.34
CA PRO A 145 -12.16 5.05 11.27
C PRO A 145 -11.35 5.11 12.57
N MET A 146 -10.11 5.61 12.48
CA MET A 146 -9.25 5.77 13.64
C MET A 146 -9.70 6.92 14.52
N TYR A 147 -10.12 8.02 13.92
CA TYR A 147 -10.75 9.12 14.65
C TYR A 147 -12.03 8.66 15.35
N ASP A 148 -12.91 7.94 14.66
CA ASP A 148 -14.16 7.44 15.25
C ASP A 148 -13.89 6.46 16.41
N MET A 149 -12.87 5.60 16.28
CA MET A 149 -12.47 4.68 17.36
C MET A 149 -11.93 5.43 18.59
N ILE A 150 -11.02 6.39 18.39
CA ILE A 150 -10.44 7.18 19.48
C ILE A 150 -11.50 8.04 20.17
N GLU A 151 -12.34 8.75 19.39
CA GLU A 151 -13.43 9.57 19.90
C GLU A 151 -14.43 8.71 20.70
N SER A 152 -14.83 7.56 20.17
CA SER A 152 -15.75 6.63 20.87
C SER A 152 -15.17 6.14 22.19
N TYR A 153 -13.87 5.80 22.22
CA TYR A 153 -13.19 5.36 23.43
C TYR A 153 -13.13 6.46 24.50
N LEU A 154 -12.80 7.69 24.11
CA LEU A 154 -12.75 8.84 25.02
C LEU A 154 -14.13 9.19 25.59
N LEU A 155 -15.19 9.07 24.78
CA LEU A 155 -16.56 9.32 25.24
C LEU A 155 -17.08 8.21 26.16
N GLN A 156 -16.93 6.94 25.76
CA GLN A 156 -17.56 5.83 26.48
C GLN A 156 -16.79 5.43 27.75
N LYS A 157 -15.46 5.49 27.72
CA LYS A 157 -14.64 4.99 28.82
C LYS A 157 -14.06 6.09 29.69
N TRP A 158 -13.77 7.26 29.11
CA TRP A 158 -13.21 8.40 29.84
C TRP A 158 -14.25 9.48 30.14
N ASN A 159 -15.52 9.27 29.76
CA ASN A 159 -16.64 10.19 29.99
C ASN A 159 -16.33 11.65 29.61
N CYS A 160 -15.51 11.85 28.57
CA CYS A 160 -15.20 13.19 28.06
C CYS A 160 -16.46 13.85 27.49
N THR A 161 -16.52 15.17 27.53
CA THR A 161 -17.64 15.90 26.92
C THR A 161 -17.49 15.93 25.40
N PRO A 162 -18.55 15.59 24.64
CA PRO A 162 -18.50 15.70 23.19
C PRO A 162 -18.40 17.19 22.80
N GLY A 163 -17.49 17.51 21.89
CA GLY A 163 -17.30 18.89 21.44
C GLY A 163 -16.15 19.05 20.45
N VAL A 164 -16.09 20.24 19.83
CA VAL A 164 -15.05 20.59 18.85
C VAL A 164 -13.65 20.48 19.45
N ILE A 165 -13.48 20.84 20.73
CA ILE A 165 -12.20 20.79 21.43
C ILE A 165 -11.70 19.35 21.57
N LEU A 166 -12.56 18.41 21.99
CA LEU A 166 -12.20 16.99 22.12
C LEU A 166 -11.73 16.43 20.78
N ARG A 167 -12.48 16.73 19.71
CA ARG A 167 -12.13 16.31 18.34
C ARG A 167 -10.81 16.89 17.88
N LEU A 168 -10.60 18.19 18.12
CA LEU A 168 -9.38 18.88 17.73
C LEU A 168 -8.16 18.26 18.43
N ILE A 169 -8.25 18.03 19.74
CA ILE A 169 -7.18 17.41 20.53
C ILE A 169 -6.93 15.97 20.04
N ALA A 170 -7.96 15.13 20.01
CA ALA A 170 -7.82 13.71 19.63
C ALA A 170 -7.21 13.54 18.24
N ARG A 171 -7.68 14.30 17.25
CA ARG A 171 -7.18 14.23 15.88
C ARG A 171 -5.77 14.80 15.75
N SER A 172 -5.49 15.94 16.40
CA SER A 172 -4.14 16.54 16.37
C SER A 172 -3.12 15.64 17.04
N THR A 173 -3.47 15.01 18.16
CA THR A 173 -2.60 14.03 18.83
C THR A 173 -2.34 12.83 17.94
N TYR A 174 -3.36 12.27 17.27
CA TYR A 174 -3.18 11.17 16.32
C TYR A 174 -2.24 11.55 15.17
N VAL A 175 -2.43 12.74 14.58
CA VAL A 175 -1.57 13.24 13.50
C VAL A 175 -0.13 13.43 14.01
N ALA A 176 0.06 14.03 15.18
CA ALA A 176 1.38 14.23 15.77
C ALA A 176 2.10 12.90 16.04
N LEU A 177 1.40 11.92 16.61
CA LEU A 177 1.96 10.59 16.89
C LEU A 177 2.35 9.86 15.60
N THR A 178 1.46 9.84 14.59
CA THR A 178 1.75 9.20 13.31
C THR A 178 2.88 9.89 12.55
N ALA A 179 2.99 11.22 12.64
CA ALA A 179 4.11 11.98 12.09
C ALA A 179 5.44 11.64 12.78
N ILE A 180 5.47 11.57 14.11
CA ILE A 180 6.67 11.18 14.86
C ILE A 180 7.11 9.77 14.43
N VAL A 181 6.19 8.82 14.35
CA VAL A 181 6.51 7.45 13.89
C VAL A 181 7.08 7.46 12.47
N GLY A 182 6.49 8.24 11.56
CA GLY A 182 6.99 8.37 10.18
C GLY A 182 8.39 8.96 10.09
N ILE A 183 8.71 9.93 10.95
CA ILE A 183 10.06 10.54 11.02
C ILE A 183 11.07 9.56 11.63
N CYS A 184 10.67 8.79 12.65
CA CYS A 184 11.57 7.85 13.33
C CYS A 184 11.87 6.60 12.50
N VAL A 185 10.97 6.18 11.61
CA VAL A 185 11.07 4.92 10.86
C VAL A 185 10.91 5.16 9.34
N PRO A 186 11.90 5.77 8.66
CA PRO A 186 11.78 6.13 7.24
C PRO A 186 12.11 4.96 6.28
N PHE A 187 11.80 3.72 6.64
CA PHE A 187 12.17 2.53 5.84
C PHE A 187 11.03 2.11 4.91
N PHE A 188 10.80 2.89 3.86
CA PHE A 188 9.62 2.76 3.00
C PHE A 188 9.39 1.32 2.49
N GLY A 189 10.31 0.72 1.72
CA GLY A 189 10.11 -0.63 1.16
C GLY A 189 9.95 -1.72 2.22
N GLY A 190 10.70 -1.65 3.31
CA GLY A 190 10.57 -2.60 4.42
C GLY A 190 9.22 -2.49 5.14
N LEU A 191 8.70 -1.28 5.33
CA LEU A 191 7.37 -1.05 5.92
C LEU A 191 6.25 -1.55 5.00
N LEU A 192 6.36 -1.33 3.69
CA LEU A 192 5.40 -1.84 2.71
C LEU A 192 5.32 -3.37 2.77
N GLY A 193 6.45 -4.07 2.74
CA GLY A 193 6.45 -5.52 2.81
C GLY A 193 5.98 -6.06 4.16
N PHE A 194 6.37 -5.41 5.26
CA PHE A 194 5.98 -5.81 6.60
C PHE A 194 4.47 -5.69 6.83
N PHE A 195 3.90 -4.48 6.67
CA PHE A 195 2.48 -4.25 6.91
C PHE A 195 1.60 -4.83 5.79
N GLY A 196 2.12 -4.89 4.57
CA GLY A 196 1.49 -5.57 3.44
C GLY A 196 1.21 -7.04 3.74
N GLY A 197 2.21 -7.75 4.28
CA GLY A 197 2.04 -9.14 4.71
C GLY A 197 1.18 -9.28 5.96
N LEU A 198 1.57 -8.60 7.04
CA LEU A 198 0.98 -8.84 8.36
C LEU A 198 -0.48 -8.38 8.44
N ALA A 199 -0.75 -7.13 8.06
CA ALA A 199 -2.05 -6.52 8.24
C ALA A 199 -2.93 -6.68 7.00
N PHE A 200 -2.40 -6.36 5.82
CA PHE A 200 -3.24 -6.33 4.62
C PHE A 200 -3.49 -7.71 4.02
N ALA A 201 -2.53 -8.62 4.02
CA ALA A 201 -2.80 -9.98 3.53
C ALA A 201 -3.79 -10.72 4.45
N SER A 202 -3.67 -10.56 5.77
CA SER A 202 -4.61 -11.20 6.72
C SER A 202 -6.03 -10.66 6.59
N THR A 203 -6.19 -9.34 6.47
CA THR A 203 -7.50 -8.70 6.30
C THR A 203 -8.11 -8.86 4.90
N SER A 204 -7.31 -9.14 3.86
CA SER A 204 -7.80 -9.33 2.49
C SER A 204 -8.08 -10.77 2.11
N TYR A 205 -7.21 -11.71 2.52
CA TYR A 205 -7.25 -13.10 2.05
C TYR A 205 -7.85 -14.05 3.08
N PHE A 206 -7.49 -13.88 4.36
CA PHE A 206 -7.87 -14.80 5.43
C PHE A 206 -9.26 -14.48 5.99
N LEU A 207 -9.43 -13.26 6.53
CA LEU A 207 -10.65 -12.86 7.24
C LEU A 207 -11.93 -12.95 6.39
N PRO A 208 -12.02 -12.32 5.21
CA PRO A 208 -13.27 -12.33 4.44
C PRO A 208 -13.62 -13.74 3.92
N CYS A 209 -12.63 -14.55 3.57
CA CYS A 209 -12.87 -15.94 3.13
C CYS A 209 -13.44 -16.79 4.26
N ILE A 210 -12.91 -16.68 5.48
CA ILE A 210 -13.42 -17.40 6.65
C ILE A 210 -14.82 -16.92 7.00
N MET A 211 -15.03 -15.61 7.07
CA MET A 211 -16.36 -15.04 7.31
C MET A 211 -17.37 -15.53 6.28
N TRP A 212 -17.00 -15.55 5.00
CA TRP A 212 -17.87 -16.00 3.93
C TRP A 212 -18.21 -17.50 4.02
N LEU A 213 -17.21 -18.35 4.30
CA LEU A 213 -17.42 -19.80 4.51
C LEU A 213 -18.37 -20.07 5.68
N ILE A 214 -18.22 -19.34 6.80
CA ILE A 214 -19.07 -19.49 7.98
C ILE A 214 -20.51 -19.03 7.69
N MET A 215 -20.68 -17.87 7.04
CA MET A 215 -21.99 -17.28 6.79
C MET A 215 -22.80 -18.01 5.71
N HIS A 216 -22.16 -18.42 4.61
CA HIS A 216 -22.87 -18.96 3.45
C HIS A 216 -22.89 -20.49 3.38
N GLN A 217 -22.03 -21.18 4.14
CA GLN A 217 -21.95 -22.65 4.20
C GLN A 217 -22.04 -23.30 2.81
N PRO A 218 -21.13 -22.95 1.87
CA PRO A 218 -21.18 -23.47 0.51
C PRO A 218 -20.95 -24.98 0.48
N LYS A 219 -21.44 -25.65 -0.56
CA LYS A 219 -21.20 -27.09 -0.76
C LYS A 219 -19.69 -27.37 -0.78
N ILE A 220 -19.27 -28.38 -0.03
CA ILE A 220 -17.88 -28.85 -0.01
C ILE A 220 -17.47 -29.22 -1.45
N TRP A 221 -16.25 -28.85 -1.84
CA TRP A 221 -15.72 -28.99 -3.20
C TRP A 221 -16.41 -28.16 -4.29
N SER A 222 -17.29 -27.22 -3.94
CA SER A 222 -17.72 -26.19 -4.89
C SER A 222 -16.58 -25.24 -5.23
N PHE A 223 -16.68 -24.59 -6.41
CA PHE A 223 -15.72 -23.59 -6.86
C PHE A 223 -15.42 -22.51 -5.81
N HIS A 224 -16.47 -21.98 -5.18
CA HIS A 224 -16.29 -20.95 -4.14
C HIS A 224 -15.65 -21.51 -2.87
N TRP A 225 -16.00 -22.72 -2.45
CA TRP A 225 -15.37 -23.38 -1.29
C TRP A 225 -13.87 -23.58 -1.52
N THR A 226 -13.49 -24.13 -2.69
CA THR A 226 -12.07 -24.34 -3.03
C THR A 226 -11.33 -23.02 -3.17
N SER A 227 -11.94 -22.00 -3.79
CA SER A 227 -11.33 -20.68 -3.95
C SER A 227 -11.06 -20.00 -2.60
N CYS A 228 -11.99 -20.09 -1.65
CA CYS A 228 -11.78 -19.52 -0.32
C CYS A 228 -10.63 -20.19 0.43
N TRP A 229 -10.52 -21.52 0.37
CA TRP A 229 -9.41 -22.24 1.00
C TRP A 229 -8.06 -21.91 0.36
N ILE A 230 -7.99 -21.80 -0.97
CA ILE A 230 -6.78 -21.37 -1.66
C ILE A 230 -6.37 -19.97 -1.21
N CYS A 231 -7.30 -19.01 -1.16
CA CYS A 231 -7.04 -17.67 -0.66
C CYS A 231 -6.55 -17.68 0.80
N ILE A 232 -7.17 -18.47 1.68
CA ILE A 232 -6.76 -18.61 3.08
C ILE A 232 -5.33 -19.11 3.19
N ILE A 233 -4.96 -20.16 2.45
CA ILE A 233 -3.61 -20.76 2.48
C ILE A 233 -2.59 -19.76 1.94
N ILE A 234 -2.85 -19.15 0.79
CA ILE A 234 -1.95 -18.13 0.20
C ILE A 234 -1.79 -16.95 1.15
N GLY A 235 -2.90 -16.44 1.67
CA GLY A 235 -2.92 -15.34 2.64
C GLY A 235 -2.11 -15.65 3.88
N ALA A 236 -2.30 -16.84 4.47
CA ALA A 236 -1.55 -17.29 5.64
C ALA A 236 -0.05 -17.38 5.37
N VAL A 237 0.34 -17.92 4.20
CA VAL A 237 1.76 -17.97 3.78
C VAL A 237 2.32 -16.55 3.68
N ILE A 238 1.66 -15.63 2.96
CA ILE A 238 2.11 -14.24 2.81
C ILE A 238 2.20 -13.54 4.16
N THR A 239 1.22 -13.71 5.04
CA THR A 239 1.19 -13.12 6.39
C THR A 239 2.35 -13.59 7.27
N VAL A 240 2.89 -14.79 7.04
CA VAL A 240 4.08 -15.26 7.77
C VAL A 240 5.37 -14.83 7.08
N VAL A 241 5.50 -15.05 5.77
CA VAL A 241 6.80 -14.88 5.09
C VAL A 241 7.13 -13.42 4.80
N ALA A 242 6.15 -12.61 4.39
CA ALA A 242 6.42 -11.24 3.96
C ALA A 242 6.90 -10.32 5.10
N PRO A 243 6.35 -10.41 6.34
CA PRO A 243 6.89 -9.66 7.47
C PRO A 243 8.33 -10.02 7.80
N ILE A 244 8.76 -11.27 7.58
CA ILE A 244 10.16 -11.66 7.78
C ILE A 244 11.07 -10.94 6.77
N GLY A 245 10.65 -10.87 5.50
CA GLY A 245 11.36 -10.12 4.47
C GLY A 245 11.44 -8.62 4.77
N GLY A 246 10.29 -7.99 5.07
CA GLY A 246 10.23 -6.56 5.39
C GLY A 246 10.99 -6.20 6.67
N LEU A 247 10.93 -7.04 7.70
CA LEU A 247 11.70 -6.83 8.93
C LEU A 247 13.20 -6.92 8.68
N ARG A 248 13.67 -7.87 7.87
CA ARG A 248 15.08 -7.93 7.49
C ARG A 248 15.52 -6.64 6.78
N GLU A 249 14.72 -6.15 5.82
CA GLU A 249 15.03 -4.93 5.08
C GLU A 249 15.13 -3.72 6.03
N ILE A 250 14.20 -3.59 6.98
CA ILE A 250 14.25 -2.59 8.05
C ILE A 250 15.53 -2.73 8.87
N VAL A 251 15.86 -3.94 9.33
CA VAL A 251 17.06 -4.18 10.16
C VAL A 251 18.35 -3.85 9.42
N ILE A 252 18.45 -4.18 8.12
CA ILE A 252 19.61 -3.85 7.30
C ILE A 252 19.72 -2.34 7.11
N SER A 253 18.61 -1.69 6.75
CA SER A 253 18.56 -0.24 6.51
C SER A 253 18.82 0.57 7.78
N ALA A 254 18.36 0.07 8.93
CA ALA A 254 18.55 0.70 10.24
C ALA A 254 20.02 0.72 10.68
N LYS A 255 20.86 -0.23 10.24
CA LYS A 255 22.29 -0.26 10.59
C LYS A 255 23.06 0.94 10.04
N THR A 256 22.64 1.45 8.89
CA THR A 256 23.26 2.60 8.22
C THR A 256 22.54 3.91 8.51
N TYR A 257 21.39 3.85 9.18
CA TYR A 257 20.57 5.01 9.48
C TYR A 257 21.16 5.82 10.64
N LYS A 258 21.34 7.12 10.42
CA LYS A 258 21.64 8.10 11.47
C LYS A 258 20.44 9.02 11.61
N MET A 259 19.80 9.00 12.78
CA MET A 259 18.68 9.92 13.04
C MET A 259 19.18 11.37 12.93
N PHE A 260 18.54 12.14 12.05
CA PHE A 260 18.74 13.59 11.89
C PHE A 260 20.14 14.04 11.45
N SER A 261 20.90 13.19 10.73
CA SER A 261 22.23 13.51 10.18
C SER A 261 22.24 13.64 8.67
#